data_AF-A0A2S0WE76-F1
#
_entry.id   AF-A0A2S0WE76-F1
#
_cell.length_a   1.000
_cell.length_b   1.000
_cell.length_c   1.000
_cell.angle_alpha   90.00
_cell.angle_beta   90.00
_cell.angle_gamma   90.00
#
_symmetry.space_group_name_H-M   'P 1'
#
loop_
_entity.id
_entity.type
_entity.pdbx_description
1 polymer ?
#
loop_
_entity_poly.entity_id
_entity_poly.type
_entity_poly.pdbx_seq_one_letter_code
_entity_poly.pdbx_strand_id
1 'polypeptide(L)'
;MTFSKFFSEPAEPADDARLAEIEHAIGRALPDDYRALIKETGGGTLKLDKCVMPGLPEGVGGLATDDIFGNGSTSTGRALDLATDATYLMEEWEIPAEVLLFATTEDGMHNCFVINYDHPDYPTGAVLHLNTDPGGTMTQVADSVTDFFTKLEPYNRDDEEDSPSAGQEGMGIKGVWHGKLSDDLTRAIAATPTPDMEYLLRKAAAPLANSFNLNMMHNSNEGRRFQDLLYWVAQHVQPHPDPLTYMGLSTTILTPNMYTLIGRSFLADGQKYGFIWNQPTVEWWWKIRVEYNIMTETPAGYIIDEDYINTIIDNLREEDPITEV
;
A
#
# COMPACT_ATOMS: atom_id res chain seq x y z
N MET A 1 -23.87 -20.47 4.10
CA MET A 1 -22.39 -20.53 4.07
C MET A 1 -21.88 -19.78 5.29
N THR A 2 -20.70 -20.11 5.80
CA THR A 2 -20.06 -19.37 6.91
C THR A 2 -18.80 -18.75 6.33
N PHE A 3 -18.74 -17.42 6.30
CA PHE A 3 -17.69 -16.64 5.64
C PHE A 3 -16.43 -16.49 6.49
N SER A 4 -16.55 -16.46 7.82
CA SER A 4 -15.43 -16.32 8.76
C SER A 4 -14.31 -17.34 8.55
N LYS A 5 -14.60 -18.52 8.01
CA LYS A 5 -13.57 -19.55 7.74
C LYS A 5 -12.57 -19.15 6.64
N PHE A 6 -12.91 -18.19 5.79
CA PHE A 6 -12.11 -17.76 4.64
C PHE A 6 -11.08 -16.68 4.99
N PHE A 7 -11.22 -16.01 6.14
CA PHE A 7 -10.40 -14.86 6.50
C PHE A 7 -9.34 -15.24 7.54
N SER A 8 -8.10 -14.84 7.29
CA SER A 8 -7.02 -14.85 8.29
C SER A 8 -7.18 -13.68 9.25
N GLU A 9 -7.59 -12.52 8.71
CA GLU A 9 -7.80 -11.27 9.43
C GLU A 9 -9.15 -10.66 9.01
N PRO A 10 -10.26 -11.04 9.66
CA PRO A 10 -11.55 -10.40 9.41
C PRO A 10 -11.53 -8.94 9.89
N ALA A 11 -12.39 -8.12 9.29
CA ALA A 11 -12.66 -6.76 9.76
C ALA A 11 -13.79 -6.74 10.80
N GLU A 12 -14.52 -5.63 10.91
CA GLU A 12 -15.58 -5.48 11.91
C GLU A 12 -16.96 -5.86 11.34
N PRO A 13 -17.68 -6.83 11.92
CA PRO A 13 -19.06 -7.13 11.53
C PRO A 13 -19.96 -5.90 11.56
N ALA A 14 -20.73 -5.68 10.50
CA ALA A 14 -21.69 -4.57 10.43
C ALA A 14 -23.10 -4.99 10.90
N ASP A 15 -23.82 -4.06 11.53
CA ASP A 15 -25.26 -4.20 11.72
C ASP A 15 -26.06 -3.63 10.55
N ASP A 16 -27.39 -3.73 10.60
CA ASP A 16 -28.26 -3.21 9.53
C ASP A 16 -28.20 -1.68 9.37
N ALA A 17 -27.92 -0.95 10.45
CA ALA A 17 -27.78 0.50 10.37
C ALA A 17 -26.50 0.86 9.62
N ARG A 18 -25.38 0.20 9.94
CA ARG A 18 -24.11 0.42 9.26
C ARG A 18 -24.15 -0.02 7.80
N LEU A 19 -24.82 -1.13 7.48
CA LEU A 19 -25.03 -1.51 6.08
C LEU A 19 -25.81 -0.46 5.29
N ALA A 20 -26.85 0.14 5.88
CA ALA A 20 -27.61 1.19 5.23
C ALA A 20 -26.75 2.45 4.97
N GLU A 21 -25.82 2.78 5.87
CA GLU A 21 -24.84 3.85 5.66
C GLU A 21 -23.89 3.52 4.51
N ILE A 22 -23.37 2.30 4.45
CA ILE A 22 -22.50 1.84 3.37
C ILE A 22 -23.23 1.90 2.02
N GLU A 23 -24.45 1.36 1.95
CA GLU A 23 -25.30 1.39 0.74
C GLU A 23 -25.63 2.82 0.30
N HIS A 24 -25.85 3.72 1.26
CA HIS A 24 -26.05 5.14 0.98
C HIS A 24 -24.80 5.79 0.39
N ALA A 25 -23.62 5.50 0.94
CA ALA A 25 -22.35 6.06 0.49
C ALA A 25 -22.00 5.61 -0.94
N ILE A 26 -22.16 4.31 -1.24
CA ILE A 26 -21.90 3.76 -2.57
C ILE A 26 -23.04 4.01 -3.57
N GLY A 27 -24.18 4.54 -3.11
CA GLY A 27 -25.35 4.84 -3.94
C GLY A 27 -26.08 3.61 -4.51
N ARG A 28 -25.86 2.42 -3.93
CA ARG A 28 -26.38 1.13 -4.42
C ARG A 28 -26.76 0.24 -3.24
N ALA A 29 -27.77 -0.61 -3.42
CA ALA A 29 -28.04 -1.70 -2.48
C ALA A 29 -27.02 -2.83 -2.70
N LEU A 30 -26.48 -3.39 -1.62
CA LEU A 30 -25.56 -4.51 -1.67
C LEU A 30 -26.32 -5.81 -1.97
N PRO A 31 -25.75 -6.76 -2.74
CA PRO A 31 -26.32 -8.10 -2.89
C PRO A 31 -26.54 -8.78 -1.53
N ASP A 32 -27.61 -9.57 -1.41
CA ASP A 32 -28.00 -10.20 -0.13
C ASP A 32 -26.90 -11.06 0.48
N ASP A 33 -26.14 -11.77 -0.35
CA ASP A 33 -25.03 -12.60 0.10
C ASP A 33 -23.80 -11.76 0.50
N TYR A 34 -23.57 -10.62 -0.15
CA TYR A 34 -22.53 -9.69 0.28
C TYR A 34 -22.89 -9.00 1.61
N ARG A 35 -24.17 -8.62 1.80
CA ARG A 35 -24.67 -8.15 3.10
C ARG A 35 -24.45 -9.20 4.18
N ALA A 36 -24.74 -10.47 3.90
CA ALA A 36 -24.52 -11.56 4.84
C ALA A 36 -23.04 -11.72 5.22
N LEU A 37 -22.13 -11.58 4.25
CA LEU A 37 -20.68 -11.57 4.50
C LEU A 37 -20.27 -10.41 5.40
N ILE A 38 -20.66 -9.17 5.07
CA ILE A 38 -20.25 -7.99 5.83
C ILE A 38 -20.85 -8.04 7.26
N LYS A 39 -22.06 -8.58 7.44
CA LYS A 39 -22.63 -8.83 8.78
C LYS A 39 -21.88 -9.89 9.59
N GLU A 40 -21.23 -10.84 8.93
CA GLU A 40 -20.52 -11.92 9.62
C GLU A 40 -19.08 -11.52 9.95
N THR A 41 -18.39 -10.86 9.02
CA THR A 41 -16.93 -10.65 9.10
C THR A 41 -16.47 -9.21 8.84
N GLY A 42 -17.33 -8.35 8.31
CA GLY A 42 -16.92 -7.03 7.83
C GLY A 42 -16.04 -7.05 6.57
N GLY A 43 -15.87 -8.19 5.90
CA GLY A 43 -14.78 -8.37 4.93
C GLY A 43 -13.52 -8.91 5.59
N GLY A 44 -12.35 -8.56 5.05
CA GLY A 44 -11.04 -8.93 5.62
C GLY A 44 -10.03 -9.46 4.62
N THR A 45 -8.86 -9.84 5.13
CA THR A 45 -7.79 -10.48 4.36
C THR A 45 -8.02 -12.00 4.29
N LEU A 46 -7.93 -12.57 3.10
CA LEU A 46 -8.16 -13.99 2.85
C LEU A 46 -7.02 -14.88 3.38
N LYS A 47 -7.35 -16.12 3.71
CA LYS A 47 -6.35 -17.16 4.02
C LYS A 47 -5.68 -17.65 2.76
N LEU A 48 -4.40 -17.99 2.86
CA LEU A 48 -3.63 -18.58 1.77
C LEU A 48 -4.23 -19.89 1.24
N ASP A 49 -4.97 -20.66 2.03
CA ASP A 49 -5.63 -21.88 1.55
C ASP A 49 -6.98 -21.61 0.83
N LYS A 50 -7.35 -20.35 0.68
CA LYS A 50 -8.63 -19.86 0.15
C LYS A 50 -8.53 -18.45 -0.47
N CYS A 51 -7.58 -18.21 -1.38
CA CYS A 51 -7.38 -16.88 -1.96
C CYS A 51 -7.19 -16.84 -3.47
N VAL A 52 -7.01 -17.96 -4.17
CA VAL A 52 -6.76 -17.94 -5.62
C VAL A 52 -8.06 -18.11 -6.41
N MET A 53 -8.33 -17.20 -7.34
CA MET A 53 -9.37 -17.37 -8.34
C MET A 53 -8.78 -18.05 -9.59
N PRO A 54 -9.18 -19.29 -9.91
CA PRO A 54 -8.62 -20.02 -11.04
C PRO A 54 -9.19 -19.58 -12.40
N GLY A 55 -8.49 -19.94 -13.48
CA GLY A 55 -9.05 -19.90 -14.84
C GLY A 55 -9.11 -18.52 -15.50
N LEU A 56 -8.37 -17.54 -14.98
CA LEU A 56 -8.26 -16.21 -15.59
C LEU A 56 -7.21 -16.18 -16.72
N PRO A 57 -7.39 -15.36 -17.77
CA PRO A 57 -6.52 -15.34 -18.94
C PRO A 57 -5.06 -14.92 -18.66
N GLU A 58 -4.84 -14.18 -17.57
CA GLU A 58 -3.60 -13.43 -17.34
C GLU A 58 -2.68 -14.08 -16.29
N GLY A 59 -3.17 -15.09 -15.55
CA GLY A 59 -2.40 -15.78 -14.51
C GLY A 59 -2.14 -17.24 -14.85
N VAL A 60 -0.87 -17.63 -14.99
CA VAL A 60 -0.49 -19.06 -14.96
C VAL A 60 -0.76 -19.56 -13.54
N GLY A 61 -1.91 -20.21 -13.33
CA GLY A 61 -2.33 -20.73 -12.01
C GLY A 61 -3.50 -20.00 -11.35
N GLY A 62 -4.02 -18.92 -11.94
CA GLY A 62 -5.08 -18.09 -11.34
C GLY A 62 -4.56 -16.76 -10.79
N LEU A 63 -5.44 -15.99 -10.14
CA LEU A 63 -5.13 -14.67 -9.59
C LEU A 63 -5.36 -14.66 -8.08
N ALA A 64 -4.33 -14.28 -7.32
CA ALA A 64 -4.39 -14.22 -5.86
C ALA A 64 -5.20 -12.99 -5.41
N THR A 65 -6.27 -13.24 -4.66
CA THR A 65 -7.13 -12.24 -4.04
C THR A 65 -6.62 -11.96 -2.63
N ASP A 66 -6.33 -10.71 -2.31
CA ASP A 66 -5.78 -10.35 -1.00
C ASP A 66 -6.89 -9.98 -0.02
N ASP A 67 -7.55 -8.86 -0.29
CA ASP A 67 -8.49 -8.26 0.64
C ASP A 67 -9.90 -8.15 0.04
N ILE A 68 -10.91 -8.47 0.85
CA ILE A 68 -12.33 -8.27 0.55
C ILE A 68 -12.82 -7.03 1.29
N PHE A 69 -13.32 -6.04 0.55
CA PHE A 69 -13.88 -4.82 1.14
C PHE A 69 -15.18 -5.10 1.89
N GLY A 70 -15.49 -4.27 2.87
CA GLY A 70 -16.70 -4.36 3.67
C GLY A 70 -16.83 -3.20 4.65
N ASN A 71 -16.53 -3.44 5.92
CA ASN A 71 -16.75 -2.49 7.01
C ASN A 71 -15.50 -2.28 7.86
N GLY A 72 -15.08 -1.02 7.97
CA GLY A 72 -14.02 -0.58 8.87
C GLY A 72 -12.62 -1.03 8.45
N SER A 73 -11.90 -1.61 9.40
CA SER A 73 -10.51 -2.03 9.22
C SER A 73 -10.25 -3.35 9.92
N THR A 74 -9.20 -4.06 9.51
CA THR A 74 -8.72 -5.24 10.25
C THR A 74 -8.05 -4.83 11.57
N SER A 75 -7.81 -5.79 12.46
CA SER A 75 -7.05 -5.57 13.70
C SER A 75 -5.61 -5.08 13.48
N THR A 76 -5.05 -5.29 12.29
CA THR A 76 -3.73 -4.84 11.86
C THR A 76 -3.75 -3.44 11.23
N GLY A 77 -4.92 -2.80 11.14
CA GLY A 77 -5.09 -1.45 10.62
C GLY A 77 -5.22 -1.38 9.10
N ARG A 78 -5.46 -2.50 8.40
CA ARG A 78 -5.78 -2.45 6.97
C ARG A 78 -7.16 -1.82 6.77
N ALA A 79 -7.21 -0.72 6.03
CA ALA A 79 -8.44 -0.02 5.69
C ALA A 79 -9.20 -0.81 4.62
N LEU A 80 -10.40 -1.31 4.95
CA LEU A 80 -11.22 -2.13 4.06
C LEU A 80 -12.66 -1.61 3.98
N ASP A 81 -12.90 -0.38 4.44
CA ASP A 81 -14.24 0.19 4.51
C ASP A 81 -14.74 0.55 3.11
N LEU A 82 -15.87 -0.05 2.72
CA LEU A 82 -16.45 0.11 1.40
C LEU A 82 -16.97 1.54 1.16
N ALA A 83 -17.44 2.20 2.23
CA ALA A 83 -18.02 3.55 2.16
C ALA A 83 -16.95 4.65 2.05
N THR A 84 -15.69 4.36 2.36
CA THR A 84 -14.60 5.33 2.28
C THR A 84 -13.45 4.85 1.41
N ASP A 85 -12.78 3.77 1.80
CA ASP A 85 -11.51 3.35 1.19
C ASP A 85 -11.75 2.79 -0.22
N ALA A 86 -12.69 1.85 -0.35
CA ALA A 86 -13.01 1.29 -1.67
C ALA A 86 -13.56 2.34 -2.64
N THR A 87 -14.37 3.29 -2.15
CA THR A 87 -14.90 4.38 -2.99
C THR A 87 -13.78 5.31 -3.47
N TYR A 88 -12.82 5.64 -2.60
CA TYR A 88 -11.61 6.37 -2.99
C TYR A 88 -10.79 5.60 -4.04
N LEU A 89 -10.60 4.29 -3.86
CA LEU A 89 -9.85 3.46 -4.81
C LEU A 89 -10.57 3.33 -6.16
N MET A 90 -11.90 3.28 -6.17
CA MET A 90 -12.67 3.30 -7.42
C MET A 90 -12.45 4.58 -8.22
N GLU A 91 -12.37 5.74 -7.56
CA GLU A 91 -12.03 7.00 -8.21
C GLU A 91 -10.58 7.01 -8.70
N GLU A 92 -9.63 6.62 -7.85
CA GLU A 92 -8.19 6.62 -8.15
C GLU A 92 -7.81 5.64 -9.27
N TRP A 93 -8.45 4.47 -9.31
CA TRP A 93 -8.19 3.42 -10.30
C TRP A 93 -9.09 3.54 -11.53
N GLU A 94 -9.87 4.63 -11.63
CA GLU A 94 -10.81 4.89 -12.73
C GLU A 94 -11.78 3.70 -12.97
N ILE A 95 -12.22 3.03 -11.89
CA ILE A 95 -13.15 1.91 -11.98
C ILE A 95 -14.49 2.40 -12.55
N PRO A 96 -15.04 1.75 -13.58
CA PRO A 96 -16.29 2.18 -14.19
C PRO A 96 -17.48 2.18 -13.23
N ALA A 97 -18.37 3.17 -13.35
CA ALA A 97 -19.50 3.37 -12.43
C ALA A 97 -20.60 2.28 -12.53
N GLU A 98 -20.57 1.45 -13.59
CA GLU A 98 -21.43 0.29 -13.75
C GLU A 98 -21.10 -0.90 -12.82
N VAL A 99 -19.95 -0.87 -12.16
CA VAL A 99 -19.48 -1.92 -11.25
C VAL A 99 -19.06 -1.36 -9.89
N LEU A 100 -18.95 -2.21 -8.89
CA LEU A 100 -18.52 -1.87 -7.54
C LEU A 100 -17.25 -2.64 -7.17
N LEU A 101 -16.20 -1.98 -6.70
CA LEU A 101 -15.00 -2.66 -6.21
C LEU A 101 -15.35 -3.59 -5.04
N PHE A 102 -14.96 -4.85 -5.17
CA PHE A 102 -15.29 -5.92 -4.22
C PHE A 102 -14.05 -6.50 -3.54
N ALA A 103 -12.98 -6.74 -4.31
CA ALA A 103 -11.73 -7.27 -3.77
C ALA A 103 -10.49 -6.78 -4.52
N THR A 104 -9.38 -6.69 -3.80
CA THR A 104 -8.04 -6.43 -4.35
C THR A 104 -7.33 -7.74 -4.67
N THR A 105 -6.30 -7.63 -5.50
CA THR A 105 -5.34 -8.70 -5.78
C THR A 105 -3.93 -8.23 -5.46
N GLU A 106 -2.97 -9.14 -5.43
CA GLU A 106 -1.56 -8.81 -5.21
C GLU A 106 -1.00 -7.81 -6.25
N ASP A 107 -1.58 -7.80 -7.45
CA ASP A 107 -1.23 -6.91 -8.56
C ASP A 107 -1.82 -5.50 -8.41
N GLY A 108 -2.65 -5.26 -7.40
CA GLY A 108 -3.20 -3.94 -7.07
C GLY A 108 -4.12 -3.38 -8.16
N MET A 109 -3.91 -2.10 -8.53
CA MET A 109 -4.85 -1.34 -9.39
C MET A 109 -5.10 -1.97 -10.77
N HIS A 110 -4.16 -2.77 -11.27
CA HIS A 110 -4.21 -3.36 -12.60
C HIS A 110 -5.21 -4.53 -12.68
N ASN A 111 -5.44 -5.19 -11.54
CA ASN A 111 -6.22 -6.42 -11.45
C ASN A 111 -7.06 -6.39 -10.18
N CYS A 112 -8.38 -6.28 -10.33
CA CYS A 112 -9.29 -6.31 -9.19
C CYS A 112 -10.55 -7.11 -9.49
N PHE A 113 -11.30 -7.43 -8.43
CA PHE A 113 -12.62 -8.04 -8.57
C PHE A 113 -13.70 -7.02 -8.24
N VAL A 114 -14.72 -6.99 -9.07
CA VAL A 114 -15.83 -6.05 -8.99
C VAL A 114 -17.18 -6.78 -9.04
N ILE A 115 -18.20 -6.23 -8.40
CA ILE A 115 -19.58 -6.69 -8.51
C ILE A 115 -20.28 -5.90 -9.61
N ASN A 116 -20.89 -6.60 -10.56
CA ASN A 116 -21.62 -5.96 -11.64
C ASN A 116 -22.98 -5.43 -11.18
N TYR A 117 -23.31 -4.19 -11.55
CA TYR A 117 -24.65 -3.64 -11.41
C TYR A 117 -25.31 -3.43 -12.77
N ASP A 118 -24.63 -2.71 -13.66
CA ASP A 118 -25.22 -2.17 -14.88
C ASP A 118 -24.45 -2.52 -16.17
N HIS A 119 -23.35 -3.26 -16.10
CA HIS A 119 -22.63 -3.65 -17.32
C HIS A 119 -23.51 -4.59 -18.15
N PRO A 120 -23.84 -4.26 -19.40
CA PRO A 120 -24.90 -4.93 -20.15
C PRO A 120 -24.58 -6.38 -20.54
N ASP A 121 -23.31 -6.72 -20.62
CA ASP A 121 -22.86 -8.06 -21.03
C ASP A 121 -22.87 -9.09 -19.88
N TYR A 122 -23.09 -8.65 -18.63
CA TYR A 122 -23.00 -9.50 -17.45
C TYR A 122 -24.28 -9.42 -16.58
N PRO A 123 -24.63 -10.49 -15.84
CA PRO A 123 -25.75 -10.44 -14.90
C PRO A 123 -25.48 -9.47 -13.74
N THR A 124 -26.50 -8.74 -13.28
CA THR A 124 -26.43 -7.95 -12.05
C THR A 124 -26.13 -8.87 -10.85
N GLY A 125 -25.18 -8.49 -10.00
CA GLY A 125 -24.70 -9.25 -8.85
C GLY A 125 -23.59 -10.25 -9.15
N ALA A 126 -23.24 -10.47 -10.43
CA ALA A 126 -22.10 -11.31 -10.80
C ALA A 126 -20.78 -10.66 -10.37
N VAL A 127 -19.81 -11.48 -9.99
CA VAL A 127 -18.43 -11.01 -9.71
C VAL A 127 -17.61 -11.15 -10.98
N LEU A 128 -16.97 -10.05 -11.36
CA LEU A 128 -16.11 -9.94 -12.53
C LEU A 128 -14.67 -9.71 -12.09
N HIS A 129 -13.72 -10.28 -12.81
CA HIS A 129 -12.35 -9.78 -12.87
C HIS A 129 -12.32 -8.56 -13.79
N LEU A 130 -11.67 -7.50 -13.36
CA LEU A 130 -11.43 -6.28 -14.12
C LEU A 130 -9.91 -6.11 -14.29
N ASN A 131 -9.45 -6.19 -15.54
CA ASN A 131 -8.13 -5.69 -15.93
C ASN A 131 -8.26 -4.23 -16.37
N THR A 132 -7.58 -3.32 -15.66
CA THR A 132 -7.60 -1.87 -15.94
C THR A 132 -6.48 -1.41 -16.90
N ASP A 133 -5.59 -2.31 -17.34
CA ASP A 133 -4.55 -1.97 -18.32
C ASP A 133 -5.13 -1.54 -19.67
N PRO A 134 -4.36 -0.79 -20.49
CA PRO A 134 -4.77 -0.43 -21.84
C PRO A 134 -5.10 -1.66 -22.69
N GLY A 135 -6.39 -1.85 -23.00
CA GLY A 135 -6.88 -3.01 -23.75
C GLY A 135 -7.30 -4.20 -22.87
N GLY A 136 -7.29 -4.02 -21.56
CA GLY A 136 -7.82 -4.96 -20.58
C GLY A 136 -9.31 -5.23 -20.77
N THR A 137 -9.75 -6.36 -20.23
CA THR A 137 -11.13 -6.85 -20.37
C THR A 137 -11.75 -7.15 -19.02
N MET A 138 -13.07 -7.00 -18.92
CA MET A 138 -13.83 -7.60 -17.83
C MET A 138 -14.14 -9.06 -18.17
N THR A 139 -14.01 -9.95 -17.19
CA THR A 139 -14.35 -11.38 -17.33
C THR A 139 -15.19 -11.84 -16.14
N GLN A 140 -16.34 -12.47 -16.38
CA GLN A 140 -17.13 -13.05 -15.29
C GLN A 140 -16.42 -14.25 -14.66
N VAL A 141 -16.24 -14.21 -13.34
CA VAL A 141 -15.61 -15.29 -12.56
C VAL A 141 -16.60 -16.02 -11.68
N ALA A 142 -17.65 -15.33 -11.21
CA ALA A 142 -18.68 -15.94 -10.37
C ALA A 142 -20.06 -15.32 -10.60
N ASP A 143 -21.09 -16.13 -10.35
CA ASP A 143 -22.48 -15.72 -10.51
C ASP A 143 -22.98 -14.87 -9.34
N SER A 144 -22.31 -14.94 -8.18
CA SER A 144 -22.58 -14.14 -6.98
C SER A 144 -21.37 -14.11 -6.05
N VAL A 145 -21.43 -13.33 -4.97
CA VAL A 145 -20.38 -13.30 -3.94
C VAL A 145 -20.21 -14.68 -3.28
N THR A 146 -21.31 -15.37 -2.96
CA THR A 146 -21.24 -16.75 -2.44
C THR A 146 -20.52 -17.69 -3.39
N ASP A 147 -20.86 -17.65 -4.68
CA ASP A 147 -20.23 -18.50 -5.71
C ASP A 147 -18.73 -18.20 -5.84
N PHE A 148 -18.33 -16.91 -5.77
CA PHE A 148 -16.93 -16.49 -5.76
C PHE A 148 -16.14 -17.23 -4.68
N PHE A 149 -16.60 -17.21 -3.43
CA PHE A 149 -15.92 -17.91 -2.34
C PHE A 149 -15.90 -19.44 -2.48
N THR A 150 -16.86 -20.04 -3.18
CA THR A 150 -16.83 -21.50 -3.43
C THR A 150 -15.82 -21.91 -4.48
N LYS A 151 -15.41 -20.98 -5.35
CA LYS A 151 -14.43 -21.19 -6.41
C LYS A 151 -13.00 -20.90 -5.98
N LEU A 152 -12.79 -20.25 -4.84
CA LEU A 152 -11.45 -19.95 -4.33
C LEU A 152 -10.66 -21.22 -4.01
N GLU A 153 -9.50 -21.32 -4.64
CA GLU A 153 -8.53 -22.38 -4.48
C GLU A 153 -7.41 -21.97 -3.52
N PRO A 154 -6.69 -22.95 -2.93
CA PRO A 154 -5.47 -22.67 -2.19
C PRO A 154 -4.41 -22.03 -3.08
N TYR A 155 -3.69 -21.08 -2.52
CA TYR A 155 -2.43 -20.61 -3.06
C TYR A 155 -1.45 -21.78 -3.10
N ASN A 156 -1.06 -22.18 -4.31
CA ASN A 156 -0.16 -23.32 -4.50
C ASN A 156 1.28 -22.88 -4.26
N ARG A 157 1.79 -23.10 -3.05
CA ARG A 157 3.19 -22.82 -2.71
C ARG A 157 4.19 -23.68 -3.50
N ASP A 158 3.77 -24.82 -4.05
CA ASP A 158 4.66 -25.69 -4.83
C ASP A 158 4.98 -25.13 -6.23
N ASP A 159 4.25 -24.12 -6.69
CA ASP A 159 4.56 -23.34 -7.90
C ASP A 159 5.47 -22.12 -7.60
N GLU A 160 5.94 -21.96 -6.34
CA GLU A 160 6.91 -20.93 -5.96
C GLU A 160 8.27 -21.08 -6.66
N GLU A 161 8.60 -22.23 -7.24
CA GLU A 161 9.87 -22.35 -7.97
C GLU A 161 9.92 -21.41 -9.21
N ASP A 162 8.76 -20.94 -9.70
CA ASP A 162 8.64 -19.96 -10.79
C ASP A 162 7.98 -18.61 -10.38
N SER A 163 7.67 -18.37 -9.09
CA SER A 163 7.20 -17.06 -8.65
C SER A 163 8.37 -16.08 -8.45
N PRO A 164 8.33 -14.85 -9.01
CA PRO A 164 9.33 -13.85 -8.74
C PRO A 164 9.43 -13.48 -7.25
N SER A 165 8.40 -13.72 -6.43
CA SER A 165 8.38 -13.42 -4.99
C SER A 165 8.79 -14.58 -4.06
N ALA A 166 9.01 -15.78 -4.60
CA ALA A 166 9.45 -16.91 -3.80
C ALA A 166 10.78 -16.66 -3.07
N GLY A 167 10.81 -17.02 -1.79
CA GLY A 167 11.95 -16.76 -0.90
C GLY A 167 12.18 -15.29 -0.55
N GLN A 168 11.19 -14.41 -0.81
CA GLN A 168 11.26 -12.99 -0.45
C GLN A 168 10.53 -12.64 0.85
N GLU A 169 9.87 -13.58 1.52
CA GLU A 169 9.24 -13.34 2.84
C GLU A 169 10.28 -12.86 3.88
N GLY A 170 9.93 -11.81 4.64
CA GLY A 170 10.80 -11.18 5.62
C GLY A 170 11.93 -10.33 5.03
N MET A 171 12.06 -10.23 3.71
CA MET A 171 13.12 -9.44 3.08
C MET A 171 12.93 -7.94 3.28
N GLY A 172 11.71 -7.44 3.48
CA GLY A 172 11.47 -6.03 3.79
C GLY A 172 12.17 -5.60 5.08
N ILE A 173 11.86 -6.25 6.20
CA ILE A 173 12.47 -5.91 7.50
C ILE A 173 13.96 -6.25 7.57
N LYS A 174 14.39 -7.33 6.91
CA LYS A 174 15.82 -7.66 6.75
C LYS A 174 16.55 -6.59 5.93
N GLY A 175 15.92 -6.08 4.89
CA GLY A 175 16.41 -4.96 4.08
C GLY A 175 16.58 -3.68 4.90
N VAL A 176 15.61 -3.37 5.76
CA VAL A 176 15.69 -2.24 6.71
C VAL A 176 16.94 -2.32 7.59
N TRP A 177 17.18 -3.45 8.25
CA TRP A 177 18.24 -3.54 9.26
C TRP A 177 19.61 -3.96 8.73
N HIS A 178 19.65 -4.70 7.63
CA HIS A 178 20.87 -5.32 7.10
C HIS A 178 21.13 -5.01 5.63
N GLY A 179 20.17 -4.39 4.95
CA GLY A 179 20.32 -4.00 3.55
C GLY A 179 21.35 -2.89 3.36
N LYS A 180 22.01 -2.91 2.21
CA LYS A 180 22.96 -1.87 1.80
C LYS A 180 22.21 -0.56 1.60
N LEU A 181 22.84 0.55 1.96
CA LEU A 181 22.39 1.89 1.58
C LEU A 181 23.06 2.29 0.26
N SER A 182 22.42 3.15 -0.51
CA SER A 182 23.01 3.74 -1.71
C SER A 182 24.17 4.67 -1.33
N ASP A 183 25.11 4.86 -2.25
CA ASP A 183 26.25 5.76 -2.05
C ASP A 183 25.78 7.19 -1.73
N ASP A 184 24.69 7.64 -2.34
CA ASP A 184 24.11 8.96 -2.10
C ASP A 184 23.50 9.07 -0.71
N LEU A 185 22.81 8.03 -0.22
CA LEU A 185 22.26 8.04 1.12
C LEU A 185 23.36 7.96 2.18
N THR A 186 24.38 7.11 1.97
CA THR A 186 25.56 7.05 2.85
C THR A 186 26.29 8.39 2.91
N ARG A 187 26.49 9.05 1.75
CA ARG A 187 27.10 10.38 1.67
C ARG A 187 26.27 11.43 2.40
N ALA A 188 24.95 11.39 2.24
CA ALA A 188 24.06 12.34 2.89
C ALA A 188 24.03 12.14 4.42
N ILE A 189 23.97 10.90 4.90
CA ILE A 189 24.05 10.56 6.33
C ILE A 189 25.35 11.11 6.94
N ALA A 190 26.48 10.90 6.26
CA ALA A 190 27.79 11.38 6.70
C ALA A 190 27.92 12.92 6.73
N ALA A 191 27.06 13.64 6.00
CA ALA A 191 27.02 15.10 6.02
C ALA A 191 26.22 15.67 7.20
N THR A 192 25.45 14.83 7.91
CA THR A 192 24.66 15.26 9.07
C THR A 192 25.51 15.40 10.33
N PRO A 193 25.12 16.27 11.28
CA PRO A 193 25.79 16.36 12.58
C PRO A 193 25.43 15.22 13.55
N THR A 194 24.60 14.25 13.15
CA THR A 194 24.00 13.24 14.03
C THR A 194 24.69 11.87 13.83
N PRO A 195 25.56 11.44 14.76
CA PRO A 195 26.40 10.26 14.56
C PRO A 195 25.64 8.93 14.39
N ASP A 196 24.45 8.82 14.98
CA ASP A 196 23.56 7.65 14.93
C ASP A 196 22.48 7.74 13.82
N MET A 197 22.60 8.69 12.89
CA MET A 197 21.56 8.98 11.90
C MET A 197 21.22 7.78 11.00
N GLU A 198 22.19 6.93 10.63
CA GLU A 198 21.88 5.70 9.90
C GLU A 198 20.91 4.80 10.70
N TYR A 199 21.17 4.59 11.99
CA TYR A 199 20.33 3.76 12.85
C TYR A 199 18.93 4.36 13.00
N LEU A 200 18.84 5.67 13.21
CA LEU A 200 17.55 6.38 13.34
C LEU A 200 16.75 6.33 12.04
N LEU A 201 17.40 6.46 10.89
CA LEU A 201 16.74 6.35 9.59
C LEU A 201 16.22 4.93 9.34
N ARG A 202 17.02 3.90 9.66
CA ARG A 202 16.58 2.49 9.59
C ARG A 202 15.41 2.23 10.53
N LYS A 203 15.46 2.76 11.76
CA LYS A 203 14.37 2.64 12.73
C LYS A 203 13.08 3.31 12.25
N ALA A 204 13.18 4.50 11.65
CA ALA A 204 12.04 5.18 11.06
C ALA A 204 11.48 4.45 9.82
N ALA A 205 12.32 3.69 9.12
CA ALA A 205 11.93 2.88 7.97
C ALA A 205 11.29 1.53 8.35
N ALA A 206 11.56 0.99 9.55
CA ALA A 206 11.06 -0.31 9.98
C ALA A 206 9.53 -0.47 9.92
N PRO A 207 8.70 0.51 10.32
CA PRO A 207 7.25 0.41 10.20
C PRO A 207 6.74 0.42 8.74
N LEU A 208 7.58 0.77 7.76
CA LEU A 208 7.23 0.78 6.34
C LEU A 208 7.47 -0.57 5.67
N ALA A 209 8.06 -1.54 6.40
CA ALA A 209 8.36 -2.85 5.86
C ALA A 209 7.09 -3.70 5.74
N ASN A 210 6.89 -4.30 4.57
CA ASN A 210 6.04 -5.47 4.40
C ASN A 210 6.92 -6.73 4.23
N SER A 211 6.32 -7.86 3.87
CA SER A 211 7.06 -9.12 3.67
C SER A 211 8.21 -8.99 2.66
N PHE A 212 8.07 -8.15 1.63
CA PHE A 212 8.94 -8.14 0.46
C PHE A 212 9.87 -6.93 0.38
N ASN A 213 9.41 -5.75 0.81
CA ASN A 213 10.11 -4.48 0.66
C ASN A 213 9.65 -3.43 1.67
N LEU A 214 10.09 -2.18 1.46
CA LEU A 214 9.56 -1.01 2.13
C LEU A 214 8.57 -0.30 1.19
N ASN A 215 7.44 0.16 1.72
CA ASN A 215 6.47 0.93 0.95
C ASN A 215 6.08 2.25 1.64
N MET A 216 5.93 3.29 0.83
CA MET A 216 5.43 4.60 1.26
C MET A 216 4.42 5.10 0.23
N MET A 217 3.30 4.37 0.14
CA MET A 217 2.20 4.62 -0.81
C MET A 217 1.08 5.47 -0.23
N HIS A 218 1.03 5.59 1.10
CA HIS A 218 -0.01 6.30 1.82
C HIS A 218 0.60 7.42 2.65
N ASN A 219 -0.22 8.44 2.95
CA ASN A 219 0.15 9.56 3.81
C ASN A 219 0.04 9.18 5.32
N SER A 220 0.69 8.08 5.70
CA SER A 220 0.74 7.59 7.08
C SER A 220 1.66 8.43 7.96
N ASN A 221 1.52 8.33 9.29
CA ASN A 221 2.41 9.03 10.22
C ASN A 221 3.85 8.52 10.11
N GLU A 222 4.00 7.23 9.89
CA GLU A 222 5.27 6.51 9.74
C GLU A 222 5.99 6.95 8.46
N GLY A 223 5.25 7.00 7.34
CA GLY A 223 5.79 7.45 6.05
C GLY A 223 6.22 8.91 6.12
N ARG A 224 5.38 9.75 6.73
CA ARG A 224 5.69 11.15 7.03
C ARG A 224 6.98 11.31 7.84
N ARG A 225 7.13 10.55 8.93
CA ARG A 225 8.31 10.59 9.81
C ARG A 225 9.59 10.13 9.10
N PHE A 226 9.51 9.05 8.32
CA PHE A 226 10.63 8.61 7.49
C PHE A 226 11.04 9.67 6.47
N GLN A 227 10.05 10.29 5.81
CA GLN A 227 10.27 11.33 4.81
C GLN A 227 10.89 12.61 5.41
N ASP A 228 10.50 12.97 6.64
CA ASP A 228 11.12 14.08 7.39
C ASP A 228 12.61 13.84 7.60
N LEU A 229 13.00 12.66 8.08
CA LEU A 229 14.41 12.31 8.25
C LEU A 229 15.16 12.17 6.92
N LEU A 230 14.55 11.54 5.92
CA LEU A 230 15.17 11.34 4.62
C LEU A 230 15.49 12.67 3.94
N TYR A 231 14.55 13.62 3.96
CA TYR A 231 14.80 14.96 3.42
C TYR A 231 15.79 15.74 4.29
N TRP A 232 15.69 15.65 5.62
CA TRP A 232 16.64 16.32 6.51
C TRP A 232 18.09 15.84 6.28
N VAL A 233 18.29 14.55 6.03
CA VAL A 233 19.59 13.99 5.64
C VAL A 233 20.03 14.55 4.28
N ALA A 234 19.12 14.61 3.29
CA ALA A 234 19.42 15.09 1.94
C ALA A 234 19.80 16.58 1.89
N GLN A 235 19.09 17.44 2.64
CA GLN A 235 19.31 18.90 2.63
C GLN A 235 20.71 19.30 3.11
N HIS A 236 21.39 18.46 3.91
CA HIS A 236 22.79 18.71 4.31
C HIS A 236 23.78 18.63 3.14
N VAL A 237 23.39 17.98 2.04
CA VAL A 237 24.17 17.94 0.81
C VAL A 237 23.61 18.94 -0.20
N GLN A 238 22.30 18.91 -0.43
CA GLN A 238 21.61 19.73 -1.41
C GLN A 238 20.15 19.95 -0.99
N PRO A 239 19.78 21.13 -0.49
CA PRO A 239 18.38 21.51 -0.35
C PRO A 239 17.71 21.56 -1.73
N HIS A 240 16.43 21.22 -1.80
CA HIS A 240 15.68 21.22 -3.05
C HIS A 240 14.71 22.40 -3.11
N PRO A 241 14.56 23.07 -4.27
CA PRO A 241 13.63 24.18 -4.44
C PRO A 241 12.16 23.76 -4.51
N ASP A 242 11.88 22.50 -4.83
CA ASP A 242 10.51 22.01 -5.05
C ASP A 242 10.44 20.48 -4.94
N PRO A 243 9.24 19.89 -4.74
CA PRO A 243 9.11 18.43 -4.60
C PRO A 243 9.49 17.67 -5.88
N LEU A 244 9.34 18.23 -7.08
CA LEU A 244 9.67 17.55 -8.34
C LEU A 244 11.17 17.35 -8.49
N THR A 245 11.99 18.34 -8.13
CA THR A 245 13.44 18.19 -8.09
C THR A 245 13.87 17.19 -7.02
N TYR A 246 13.21 17.19 -5.85
CA TYR A 246 13.52 16.25 -4.77
C TYR A 246 13.16 14.81 -5.12
N MET A 247 12.07 14.60 -5.85
CA MET A 247 11.71 13.29 -6.42
C MET A 247 12.61 12.89 -7.60
N GLY A 248 13.35 13.83 -8.21
CA GLY A 248 14.11 13.58 -9.44
C GLY A 248 13.24 13.53 -10.70
N LEU A 249 12.04 14.11 -10.67
CA LEU A 249 11.07 14.18 -11.76
C LEU A 249 11.13 15.51 -12.53
N SER A 250 11.94 16.46 -12.08
CA SER A 250 12.17 17.73 -12.78
C SER A 250 13.12 17.55 -13.98
N THR A 251 12.99 18.44 -14.97
CA THR A 251 13.97 18.56 -16.07
C THR A 251 15.36 18.96 -15.58
N THR A 252 15.44 19.63 -14.43
CA THR A 252 16.70 19.91 -13.74
C THR A 252 16.91 18.84 -12.67
N ILE A 253 17.84 17.92 -12.93
CA ILE A 253 18.16 16.83 -12.00
C ILE A 253 19.17 17.35 -10.98
N LEU A 254 18.74 17.40 -9.72
CA LEU A 254 19.59 17.66 -8.56
C LEU A 254 19.85 16.35 -7.80
N THR A 255 21.01 16.22 -7.16
CA THR A 255 21.38 15.04 -6.37
C THR A 255 21.96 15.44 -5.01
N PRO A 256 21.68 14.71 -3.93
CA PRO A 256 20.88 13.48 -3.91
C PRO A 256 19.38 13.75 -4.01
N ASN A 257 18.64 12.91 -4.74
CA ASN A 257 17.17 12.96 -4.86
C ASN A 257 16.57 11.60 -4.46
N MET A 258 15.26 11.46 -4.37
CA MET A 258 14.63 10.21 -3.91
C MET A 258 15.09 8.98 -4.70
N TYR A 259 15.17 9.05 -6.03
CA TYR A 259 15.65 7.91 -6.81
C TYR A 259 17.06 7.46 -6.41
N THR A 260 17.97 8.41 -6.15
CA THR A 260 19.34 8.06 -5.77
C THR A 260 19.47 7.70 -4.29
N LEU A 261 18.65 8.29 -3.42
CA LEU A 261 18.64 8.03 -1.98
C LEU A 261 18.05 6.67 -1.64
N ILE A 262 16.90 6.29 -2.21
CA ILE A 262 16.17 5.08 -1.80
C ILE A 262 16.12 3.98 -2.87
N GLY A 263 16.36 4.31 -4.14
CA GLY A 263 16.21 3.34 -5.24
C GLY A 263 17.14 2.11 -5.17
N ARG A 264 18.24 2.19 -4.43
CA ARG A 264 19.15 1.06 -4.14
C ARG A 264 19.49 0.93 -2.66
N SER A 265 18.69 1.53 -1.79
CA SER A 265 18.87 1.44 -0.34
C SER A 265 17.94 0.39 0.26
N PHE A 266 18.32 -0.10 1.43
CA PHE A 266 17.56 -1.11 2.18
C PHE A 266 17.37 -2.42 1.41
N LEU A 267 18.32 -2.77 0.54
CA LEU A 267 18.30 -4.02 -0.21
C LEU A 267 19.22 -5.04 0.46
N ALA A 268 18.63 -6.10 1.01
CA ALA A 268 19.38 -7.27 1.48
C ALA A 268 19.90 -8.10 0.29
N ASP A 269 20.98 -8.87 0.50
CA ASP A 269 21.49 -9.76 -0.54
C ASP A 269 20.40 -10.77 -0.94
N GLY A 270 20.09 -10.83 -2.25
CA GLY A 270 19.01 -11.67 -2.80
C GLY A 270 17.63 -11.02 -2.81
N GLN A 271 17.48 -9.78 -2.32
CA GLN A 271 16.22 -9.04 -2.40
C GLN A 271 15.95 -8.58 -3.83
N LYS A 272 14.76 -8.89 -4.34
CA LYS A 272 14.31 -8.55 -5.70
C LYS A 272 13.52 -7.25 -5.72
N TYR A 273 12.76 -6.96 -4.66
CA TYR A 273 11.88 -5.79 -4.59
C TYR A 273 12.51 -4.66 -3.78
N GLY A 274 12.67 -3.50 -4.43
CA GLY A 274 13.18 -2.28 -3.80
C GLY A 274 12.09 -1.45 -3.14
N PHE A 275 12.49 -0.28 -2.64
CA PHE A 275 11.60 0.68 -2.00
C PHE A 275 10.52 1.17 -2.99
N ILE A 276 9.25 1.09 -2.59
CA ILE A 276 8.11 1.59 -3.38
C ILE A 276 7.59 2.89 -2.77
N TRP A 277 7.35 3.90 -3.58
CA TRP A 277 6.74 5.18 -3.19
C TRP A 277 5.97 5.77 -4.38
N ASN A 278 5.05 6.70 -4.12
CA ASN A 278 4.31 7.41 -5.16
C ASN A 278 4.46 8.93 -5.05
N GLN A 279 4.31 9.62 -6.19
CA GLN A 279 4.44 11.07 -6.29
C GLN A 279 3.44 11.82 -5.37
N PRO A 280 2.14 11.46 -5.32
CA PRO A 280 1.17 12.18 -4.48
C PRO A 280 1.54 12.21 -3.00
N THR A 281 2.11 11.12 -2.45
CA THR A 281 2.53 11.07 -1.05
C THR A 281 3.64 12.08 -0.74
N VAL A 282 4.61 12.23 -1.65
CA VAL A 282 5.74 13.15 -1.48
C VAL A 282 5.30 14.61 -1.67
N GLU A 283 4.47 14.88 -2.67
CA GLU A 283 3.92 16.22 -2.91
C GLU A 283 3.05 16.69 -1.74
N TRP A 284 2.21 15.81 -1.22
CA TRP A 284 1.39 16.10 -0.05
C TRP A 284 2.23 16.31 1.21
N TRP A 285 3.24 15.46 1.43
CA TRP A 285 4.20 15.62 2.52
C TRP A 285 4.86 17.01 2.46
N TRP A 286 5.38 17.40 1.29
CA TRP A 286 6.03 18.69 1.06
C TRP A 286 5.09 19.85 1.36
N LYS A 287 3.88 19.81 0.79
CA LYS A 287 2.86 20.83 0.96
C LYS A 287 2.55 21.08 2.43
N ILE A 288 2.31 20.02 3.21
CA ILE A 288 2.06 20.13 4.65
C ILE A 288 3.25 20.80 5.35
N ARG A 289 4.49 20.40 5.07
CA ARG A 289 5.64 20.97 5.80
C ARG A 289 5.81 22.45 5.52
N VAL A 290 5.55 22.89 4.30
CA VAL A 290 5.55 24.32 3.96
C VAL A 290 4.39 25.06 4.63
N GLU A 291 3.16 24.54 4.55
CA GLU A 291 1.97 25.17 5.14
C GLU A 291 2.06 25.36 6.66
N TYR A 292 2.68 24.39 7.36
CA TYR A 292 2.86 24.43 8.81
C TYR A 292 4.18 25.10 9.25
N ASN A 293 4.93 25.73 8.33
CA ASN A 293 6.24 26.34 8.59
C ASN A 293 7.28 25.38 9.20
N ILE A 294 7.15 24.09 8.93
CA ILE A 294 8.16 23.07 9.25
C ILE A 294 9.30 23.15 8.23
N MET A 295 8.98 23.44 6.97
CA MET A 295 9.96 23.74 5.93
C MET A 295 9.89 25.21 5.54
N THR A 296 11.04 25.87 5.53
CA THR A 296 11.16 27.29 5.14
C THR A 296 11.97 27.42 3.86
N GLU A 297 11.52 28.27 2.95
CA GLU A 297 12.23 28.56 1.70
C GLU A 297 13.50 29.38 1.98
N THR A 298 14.61 28.98 1.34
CA THR A 298 15.88 29.72 1.35
C THR A 298 16.39 29.89 -0.08
N PRO A 299 17.39 30.75 -0.33
CA PRO A 299 18.00 30.87 -1.66
C PRO A 299 18.59 29.57 -2.22
N ALA A 300 18.89 28.58 -1.36
CA ALA A 300 19.44 27.29 -1.76
C ALA A 300 18.36 26.20 -1.96
N GLY A 301 17.11 26.47 -1.61
CA GLY A 301 16.02 25.50 -1.55
C GLY A 301 15.33 25.50 -0.18
N TYR A 302 14.36 24.60 0.00
CA TYR A 302 13.64 24.47 1.26
C TYR A 302 14.46 23.69 2.30
N ILE A 303 14.39 24.14 3.55
CA ILE A 303 15.09 23.52 4.68
C ILE A 303 14.07 23.18 5.78
N ILE A 304 14.14 21.96 6.31
CA ILE A 304 13.40 21.53 7.51
C ILE A 304 13.98 22.22 8.74
N ASP A 305 13.09 22.72 9.58
CA ASP A 305 13.37 23.31 10.88
C ASP A 305 14.15 22.35 11.81
N GLU A 306 15.19 22.88 12.44
CA GLU A 306 16.13 22.09 13.24
C GLU A 306 15.54 21.70 14.60
N ASP A 307 14.68 22.53 15.21
CA ASP A 307 14.02 22.18 16.47
C ASP A 307 12.97 21.07 16.26
N TYR A 308 12.25 21.14 15.14
CA TYR A 308 11.30 20.12 14.73
C TYR A 308 11.98 18.76 14.53
N ILE A 309 13.06 18.70 13.75
CA ILE A 309 13.71 17.41 13.46
C ILE A 309 14.41 16.84 14.70
N ASN A 310 14.95 17.70 15.58
CA ASN A 310 15.53 17.25 16.85
C ASN A 310 14.48 16.57 17.72
N THR A 311 13.24 17.07 17.73
CA THR A 311 12.12 16.41 18.42
C THR A 311 11.85 15.02 17.86
N ILE A 312 11.87 14.85 16.54
CA ILE A 312 11.69 13.53 15.89
C ILE A 312 12.84 12.58 16.26
N ILE A 313 14.07 13.07 16.20
CA ILE A 313 15.28 12.31 16.51
C ILE A 313 15.25 11.83 17.96
N ASP A 314 14.88 12.70 18.91
CA ASP A 314 14.84 12.36 20.32
C ASP A 314 13.73 11.34 20.61
N ASN A 315 12.54 11.50 20.03
CA ASN A 315 11.47 10.48 20.12
C ASN A 315 11.94 9.12 19.60
N LEU A 316 12.64 9.08 18.45
CA LEU A 316 13.17 7.84 17.89
C LEU A 316 14.27 7.22 18.76
N ARG A 317 14.98 7.98 19.60
CA ARG A 317 15.95 7.41 20.55
C ARG A 317 15.27 6.77 21.75
N GLU A 318 14.13 7.29 22.16
CA GLU A 318 13.36 6.80 23.32
C GLU A 318 12.51 5.58 23.00
N GLU A 319 12.05 5.43 21.75
CA GLU A 319 11.26 4.28 21.32
C GLU A 319 12.05 2.95 21.45
N ASP A 320 11.37 1.83 21.60
CA ASP A 320 12.01 0.52 21.40
C ASP A 320 12.12 0.21 19.89
N PRO A 321 13.17 -0.47 19.43
CA PRO A 321 13.26 -0.90 18.03
C PRO A 321 12.19 -1.95 17.72
N ILE A 322 11.57 -1.86 16.54
CA ILE A 322 10.72 -2.91 15.99
C ILE A 322 11.64 -4.08 15.60
N THR A 323 11.64 -5.13 16.42
CA THR A 323 12.32 -6.41 16.14
C THR A 323 11.35 -7.38 15.48
N GLU A 324 11.87 -8.28 14.65
CA GLU A 324 11.13 -9.38 14.01
C GLU A 324 10.11 -10.03 14.98
N VAL A 325 8.86 -10.16 14.52
CA VAL A 325 7.87 -11.11 15.04
C VAL A 325 7.96 -12.36 14.18
#